data_AF-A0A5N1IJP7-F1
#
_entry.id   AF-A0A5N1IJP7-F1
#
_cell.length_a   1.000
_cell.length_b   1.000
_cell.length_c   1.000
_cell.angle_alpha   90.00
_cell.angle_beta   90.00
_cell.angle_gamma   90.00
#
_symmetry.space_group_name_H-M   'P 1'
#
loop_
_entity.id
_entity.type
_entity.pdbx_description
1 polymer ?
#
loop_
_entity_poly.entity_id
_entity_poly.type
_entity_poly.pdbx_seq_one_letter_code
_entity_poly.pdbx_strand_id
1 'polypeptide(L)'
;MIKKFDWRHFFKLLSKRMSRGEINQGSIVIAYYLLFSMFPIIIIAGNIMPLFHLKSGVVEEYLIYGLPAKVADFIMPIVKAVLQKQSTGYISFGVLIALWSFSSLTNAMRISMNRIYGVRQQELRFSFGRKLLERGVVVLITGSMIVLLMLLTIALTFGQEILNSVKAFLGISYLGIESIFTYKWLVLIVVMLVVIAYFNFALPNVQKRKRAIWPGVFVNLIGWAGLSYLFGLYLSHFKLSFENYGIVGTFIIFMLWLNLSSLLFLLGVCVNATFDELTHGDIEIR
;
A
#
# COMPACT_ATOMS: atom_id res chain seq x y z
N MET A 1 -4.87 -38.78 -3.52
CA MET A 1 -3.40 -38.92 -3.43
C MET A 1 -2.79 -37.52 -3.58
N ILE A 2 -2.48 -36.85 -2.47
CA ILE A 2 -1.94 -35.47 -2.48
C ILE A 2 -0.50 -35.56 -3.00
N LYS A 3 -0.24 -35.03 -4.21
CA LYS A 3 1.14 -34.88 -4.71
C LYS A 3 1.92 -34.12 -3.65
N LYS A 4 2.98 -34.73 -3.09
CA LYS A 4 3.86 -34.06 -2.14
C LYS A 4 4.34 -32.75 -2.78
N PHE A 5 4.02 -31.63 -2.16
CA PHE A 5 4.47 -30.32 -2.62
C PHE A 5 6.00 -30.27 -2.54
N ASP A 6 6.66 -30.12 -3.69
CA ASP A 6 8.12 -30.08 -3.75
C ASP A 6 8.62 -28.68 -3.35
N TRP A 7 8.92 -28.52 -2.06
CA TRP A 7 9.46 -27.29 -1.50
C TRP A 7 10.78 -26.86 -2.15
N ARG A 8 11.63 -27.80 -2.56
CA ARG A 8 12.90 -27.44 -3.21
C ARG A 8 12.65 -26.79 -4.56
N HIS A 9 11.70 -27.34 -5.33
CA HIS A 9 11.29 -26.75 -6.59
C HIS A 9 10.65 -25.36 -6.38
N PHE A 10 9.78 -25.20 -5.38
CA PHE A 10 9.18 -23.92 -5.03
C PHE A 10 10.22 -22.84 -4.74
N PHE A 11 11.17 -23.10 -3.84
CA PHE A 11 12.20 -22.09 -3.49
C PHE A 11 13.13 -21.77 -4.68
N LYS A 12 13.43 -22.75 -5.54
CA LYS A 12 14.22 -22.53 -6.76
C LYS A 12 13.48 -21.61 -7.74
N LEU A 13 12.18 -21.84 -7.95
CA LEU A 13 11.33 -20.98 -8.79
C LEU A 13 11.16 -19.59 -8.20
N LEU A 14 10.92 -19.50 -6.89
CA LEU A 14 10.77 -18.23 -6.18
C LEU A 14 12.04 -17.37 -6.34
N SER A 15 13.22 -17.95 -6.09
CA SER A 15 14.50 -17.26 -6.26
C SER A 15 14.72 -16.78 -7.70
N LYS A 16 14.39 -17.64 -8.68
CA LYS A 16 14.44 -17.27 -10.11
C LYS A 16 13.51 -16.08 -10.43
N ARG A 17 12.30 -16.03 -9.85
CA ARG A 17 11.36 -14.91 -10.04
C ARG A 17 11.81 -13.63 -9.33
N MET A 18 12.38 -13.73 -8.13
CA MET A 18 12.95 -12.59 -7.42
C MET A 18 14.09 -11.95 -8.22
N SER A 19 15.00 -12.77 -8.77
CA SER A 19 16.12 -12.30 -9.58
C SER A 19 15.67 -11.73 -10.93
N ARG A 20 14.87 -12.48 -11.71
CA ARG A 20 14.39 -12.03 -13.03
C ARG A 20 13.42 -10.85 -12.94
N GLY A 21 12.66 -10.76 -11.85
CA GLY A 21 11.73 -9.67 -11.57
C GLY A 21 12.41 -8.38 -11.11
N GLU A 22 13.73 -8.41 -10.84
CA GLU A 22 14.52 -7.28 -10.35
C GLU A 22 13.88 -6.60 -9.13
N ILE A 23 13.39 -7.40 -8.17
CA ILE A 23 12.54 -6.88 -7.08
C ILE A 23 13.23 -5.81 -6.22
N ASN A 24 14.56 -5.86 -6.11
CA ASN A 24 15.34 -4.85 -5.39
C ASN A 24 15.30 -3.48 -6.10
N GLN A 25 15.37 -3.47 -7.43
CA GLN A 25 15.23 -2.22 -8.19
C GLN A 25 13.78 -1.75 -8.17
N GLY A 26 12.83 -2.69 -8.31
CA GLY A 26 11.41 -2.41 -8.21
C GLY A 26 11.04 -1.77 -6.87
N SER A 27 11.55 -2.28 -5.76
CA SER A 27 11.26 -1.76 -4.42
C SER A 27 11.77 -0.34 -4.22
N ILE A 28 12.96 -0.01 -4.74
CA ILE A 28 13.53 1.34 -4.68
C ILE A 28 12.64 2.32 -5.47
N VAL A 29 12.21 1.95 -6.67
CA VAL A 29 11.33 2.81 -7.50
C VAL A 29 9.96 3.00 -6.84
N ILE A 30 9.38 1.95 -6.28
CA ILE A 30 8.10 2.02 -5.55
C ILE A 30 8.25 2.92 -4.31
N ALA A 31 9.33 2.75 -3.53
CA ALA A 31 9.60 3.57 -2.35
C ALA A 31 9.75 5.05 -2.67
N TYR A 32 10.46 5.37 -3.77
CA TYR A 32 10.57 6.74 -4.27
C TYR A 32 9.18 7.34 -4.58
N TYR A 33 8.33 6.63 -5.33
CA TYR A 33 7.00 7.12 -5.67
C TYR A 33 6.06 7.16 -4.46
N LEU A 34 6.22 6.24 -3.49
CA LEU A 34 5.49 6.29 -2.20
C LEU A 34 5.82 7.60 -1.50
N LEU A 35 7.10 7.87 -1.26
CA LEU A 35 7.53 9.11 -0.62
C LEU A 35 7.03 10.34 -1.39
N PHE A 36 7.22 10.35 -2.70
CA PHE A 36 6.80 11.47 -3.55
C PHE A 36 5.28 11.70 -3.49
N SER A 37 4.47 10.63 -3.39
CA SER A 37 3.02 10.72 -3.25
C SER A 37 2.57 11.27 -1.88
N MET A 38 3.41 11.22 -0.85
CA MET A 38 3.04 11.74 0.47
C MET A 38 2.94 13.26 0.50
N PHE A 39 3.78 14.00 -0.23
CA PHE A 39 3.75 15.47 -0.19
C PHE A 39 2.39 16.03 -0.66
N PRO A 40 1.84 15.63 -1.83
CA PRO A 40 0.52 16.09 -2.25
C PRO A 40 -0.59 15.67 -1.27
N ILE A 41 -0.52 14.47 -0.69
CA ILE A 41 -1.50 14.00 0.31
C ILE A 41 -1.51 14.93 1.53
N ILE A 42 -0.33 15.27 2.07
CA ILE A 42 -0.23 16.13 3.26
C ILE A 42 -0.74 17.54 2.94
N ILE A 43 -0.43 18.07 1.75
CA ILE A 43 -0.96 19.36 1.29
C ILE A 43 -2.49 19.33 1.21
N ILE A 44 -3.06 18.29 0.59
CA ILE A 44 -4.52 18.13 0.49
C ILE A 44 -5.14 18.00 1.88
N ALA A 45 -4.57 17.17 2.75
CA ALA A 45 -5.05 16.97 4.11
C ALA A 45 -5.07 18.29 4.90
N GLY A 46 -3.98 19.08 4.85
CA GLY A 46 -3.89 20.38 5.54
C GLY A 46 -4.90 21.41 5.04
N ASN A 47 -5.33 21.31 3.78
CA ASN A 47 -6.35 22.20 3.23
C ASN A 47 -7.78 21.70 3.45
N ILE A 48 -8.00 20.38 3.53
CA ILE A 48 -9.31 19.79 3.78
C ILE A 48 -9.69 19.88 5.27
N MET A 49 -8.75 19.69 6.19
CA MET A 49 -9.05 19.64 7.63
C MET A 49 -9.78 20.90 8.16
N PRO A 50 -9.37 22.14 7.82
CA PRO A 50 -10.08 23.34 8.24
C PRO A 50 -11.51 23.41 7.70
N LEU A 51 -11.78 22.93 6.48
CA LEU A 51 -13.11 22.96 5.86
C LEU A 51 -14.14 22.14 6.65
N PHE A 52 -13.69 21.06 7.31
CA PHE A 52 -14.52 20.17 8.11
C PHE A 52 -14.38 20.42 9.62
N HIS A 53 -13.68 21.47 10.04
CA HIS A 53 -13.41 21.78 11.46
C HIS A 53 -12.78 20.59 12.22
N LEU A 54 -12.00 19.76 11.52
CA LEU A 54 -11.37 18.58 12.11
C LEU A 54 -10.17 19.00 12.96
N LYS A 55 -10.08 18.46 14.19
CA LYS A 55 -8.91 18.67 15.05
C LYS A 55 -7.66 18.08 14.39
N SER A 56 -6.51 18.74 14.56
CA SER A 56 -5.21 18.32 14.00
C SER A 56 -4.81 16.86 14.33
N GLY A 57 -5.30 16.34 15.46
CA GLY A 57 -4.98 14.99 15.95
C GLY A 57 -5.46 13.82 15.08
N VAL A 58 -6.41 14.03 14.15
CA VAL A 58 -6.93 12.94 13.31
C VAL A 58 -5.82 12.36 12.40
N VAL A 59 -5.02 13.21 11.77
CA VAL A 59 -3.91 12.76 10.90
C VAL A 59 -2.81 12.09 11.72
N GLU A 60 -2.56 12.60 12.92
CA GLU A 60 -1.57 12.02 13.84
C GLU A 60 -1.96 10.60 14.24
N GLU A 61 -3.24 10.38 14.54
CA GLU A 61 -3.77 9.09 14.94
C GLU A 61 -3.59 8.03 13.83
N TYR A 62 -3.93 8.36 12.58
CA TYR A 62 -3.75 7.41 11.45
C TYR A 62 -2.27 7.11 11.14
N LEU A 63 -1.38 8.10 11.29
CA LEU A 63 0.07 7.90 11.09
C LEU A 63 0.67 6.97 12.14
N ILE A 64 0.27 7.10 13.41
CA ILE A 64 0.77 6.28 14.52
C ILE A 64 0.39 4.81 14.32
N TYR A 65 -0.80 4.53 13.79
CA TYR A 65 -1.20 3.14 13.58
C TYR A 65 -0.66 2.52 12.28
N GLY A 66 -0.36 3.34 11.26
CA GLY A 66 0.13 2.87 9.96
C GLY A 66 1.66 2.69 9.88
N LEU A 67 2.41 3.25 10.83
CA LEU A 67 3.87 3.20 10.88
C LEU A 67 4.34 2.65 12.23
N PRO A 68 5.53 2.02 12.30
CA PRO A 68 6.14 1.76 13.60
C PRO A 68 6.27 3.07 14.39
N ALA A 69 5.96 3.07 15.69
CA ALA A 69 5.90 4.28 16.51
C ALA A 69 7.11 5.21 16.33
N LYS A 70 8.32 4.62 16.30
CA LYS A 70 9.57 5.36 16.08
C LYS A 70 9.65 6.03 14.71
N VAL A 71 9.14 5.39 13.66
CA VAL A 71 9.08 5.97 12.32
C VAL A 71 8.07 7.12 12.28
N ALA A 72 6.95 7.00 13.00
CA ALA A 72 5.99 8.08 13.15
C ALA A 72 6.61 9.29 13.86
N ASP A 73 7.38 9.09 14.94
CA ASP A 73 8.06 10.17 15.67
C ASP A 73 9.01 10.99 14.77
N PHE A 74 9.66 10.32 13.83
CA PHE A 74 10.53 10.94 12.84
C PHE A 74 9.76 11.81 11.83
N ILE A 75 8.61 11.35 11.35
CA ILE A 75 7.85 12.03 10.28
C ILE A 75 6.85 13.07 10.80
N MET A 76 6.39 12.92 12.04
CA MET A 76 5.38 13.80 12.64
C MET A 76 5.74 15.29 12.60
N PRO A 77 6.99 15.73 12.89
CA PRO A 77 7.36 17.14 12.81
C PRO A 77 7.22 17.71 11.39
N ILE A 78 7.57 16.94 10.36
CA ILE A 78 7.45 17.35 8.95
C ILE A 78 5.98 17.52 8.58
N VAL A 79 5.14 16.55 8.96
CA VAL A 79 3.70 16.60 8.72
C VAL A 79 3.09 17.83 9.41
N LYS A 80 3.40 18.06 10.69
CA LYS A 80 2.91 19.23 11.45
C LYS A 80 3.33 20.55 10.81
N ALA A 81 4.59 20.67 10.38
CA ALA A 81 5.10 21.89 9.74
C ALA A 81 4.38 22.21 8.42
N VAL A 82 4.00 21.19 7.64
CA VAL A 82 3.24 21.38 6.40
C VAL A 82 1.77 21.70 6.69
N LEU A 83 1.14 21.02 7.66
CA LEU A 83 -0.27 21.26 8.03
C LEU A 83 -0.50 22.66 8.63
N GLN A 84 0.50 23.25 9.28
CA GLN A 84 0.41 24.62 9.84
C GLN A 84 0.45 25.70 8.76
N LYS A 85 1.06 25.45 7.60
CA LYS A 85 1.10 26.40 6.48
C LYS A 85 -0.17 26.29 5.65
N GLN A 86 -1.19 27.07 6.03
CA GLN A 86 -2.45 27.17 5.30
C GLN A 86 -2.23 27.94 3.98
N SER A 87 -2.60 27.33 2.85
CA SER A 87 -2.70 28.07 1.58
C SER A 87 -3.81 27.47 0.72
N THR A 88 -5.01 28.02 0.90
CA THR A 88 -6.27 27.61 0.25
C THR A 88 -6.25 27.76 -1.27
N GLY A 89 -5.34 28.54 -1.84
CA GLY A 89 -5.27 28.80 -3.29
C GLY A 89 -4.68 27.66 -4.14
N TYR A 90 -4.03 26.65 -3.54
CA TYR A 90 -3.30 25.61 -4.29
C TYR A 90 -3.98 24.22 -4.27
N ILE A 91 -5.20 24.09 -3.77
CA ILE A 91 -5.89 22.79 -3.61
C ILE A 91 -6.02 22.08 -4.96
N SER A 92 -6.49 22.78 -6.01
CA SER A 92 -6.68 22.21 -7.34
C SER A 92 -5.37 21.69 -7.94
N PHE A 93 -4.26 22.41 -7.72
CA PHE A 93 -2.94 22.00 -8.17
C PHE A 93 -2.40 20.81 -7.37
N GLY A 94 -2.62 20.79 -6.05
CA GLY A 94 -2.28 19.69 -5.16
C GLY A 94 -2.99 18.39 -5.54
N VAL A 95 -4.28 18.46 -5.88
CA VAL A 95 -5.07 17.30 -6.34
C VAL A 95 -4.52 16.74 -7.66
N LEU A 96 -4.19 17.60 -8.63
CA LEU A 96 -3.59 17.16 -9.89
C LEU A 96 -2.24 16.47 -9.68
N ILE A 97 -1.38 17.04 -8.84
CA ILE A 97 -0.08 16.42 -8.51
C ILE A 97 -0.28 15.12 -7.75
N ALA A 98 -1.24 15.04 -6.83
CA ALA A 98 -1.55 13.81 -6.10
C ALA A 98 -2.01 12.70 -7.05
N LEU A 99 -2.95 13.00 -7.94
CA LEU A 99 -3.42 12.03 -8.94
C LEU A 99 -2.27 11.54 -9.83
N TRP A 100 -1.40 12.45 -10.27
CA TRP A 100 -0.24 12.11 -11.06
C TRP A 100 0.78 11.25 -10.30
N SER A 101 1.08 11.60 -9.04
CA SER A 101 2.06 10.88 -8.21
C SER A 101 1.55 9.48 -7.84
N PHE A 102 0.29 9.36 -7.43
CA PHE A 102 -0.36 8.07 -7.16
C PHE A 102 -0.49 7.19 -8.41
N SER A 103 -0.81 7.79 -9.57
CA SER A 103 -0.83 7.04 -10.83
C SER A 103 0.56 6.53 -11.21
N SER A 104 1.60 7.29 -10.89
CA SER A 104 2.98 6.90 -11.13
C SER A 104 3.44 5.80 -10.18
N LEU A 105 3.07 5.87 -8.89
CA LEU A 105 3.24 4.79 -7.92
C LEU A 105 2.58 3.49 -8.38
N THR A 106 1.29 3.57 -8.73
CA THR A 106 0.49 2.42 -9.18
C THR A 106 1.09 1.80 -10.45
N ASN A 107 1.62 2.62 -11.36
CA ASN A 107 2.32 2.15 -12.54
C ASN A 107 3.67 1.51 -12.22
N ALA A 108 4.44 2.04 -11.27
CA ALA A 108 5.69 1.45 -10.83
C ALA A 108 5.44 0.04 -10.25
N MET A 109 4.43 -0.10 -9.40
CA MET A 109 3.97 -1.40 -8.89
C MET A 109 3.58 -2.33 -10.05
N ARG A 110 2.74 -1.89 -10.99
CA ARG A 110 2.36 -2.69 -12.16
C ARG A 110 3.57 -3.17 -12.96
N ILE A 111 4.52 -2.29 -13.26
CA ILE A 111 5.72 -2.63 -14.03
C ILE A 111 6.54 -3.70 -13.29
N SER A 112 6.78 -3.53 -11.99
CA SER A 112 7.51 -4.52 -11.18
C SER A 112 6.77 -5.86 -11.12
N MET A 113 5.45 -5.85 -10.93
CA MET A 113 4.63 -7.07 -10.95
C MET A 113 4.68 -7.75 -12.32
N ASN A 114 4.56 -7.00 -13.41
CA ASN A 114 4.65 -7.55 -14.77
C ASN A 114 6.03 -8.16 -15.07
N ARG A 115 7.11 -7.63 -14.49
CA ARG A 115 8.45 -8.27 -14.55
C ARG A 115 8.45 -9.58 -13.79
N ILE A 116 7.91 -9.61 -12.57
CA ILE A 116 7.80 -10.82 -11.74
C ILE A 116 6.99 -11.90 -12.45
N TYR A 117 5.87 -11.53 -13.08
CA TYR A 117 5.02 -12.45 -13.85
C TYR A 117 5.59 -12.83 -15.23
N GLY A 118 6.66 -12.18 -15.69
CA GLY A 118 7.31 -12.48 -16.98
C GLY A 118 6.62 -11.88 -18.21
N VAL A 119 5.54 -11.11 -18.02
CA VAL A 119 4.74 -10.54 -19.12
C VAL A 119 5.26 -9.18 -19.61
N ARG A 120 6.22 -8.58 -18.88
CA ARG A 120 6.74 -7.24 -19.22
C ARG A 120 7.35 -7.16 -20.62
N GLN A 121 8.05 -8.20 -21.09
CA GLN A 121 8.70 -8.17 -22.41
C GLN A 121 7.67 -8.09 -23.55
N GLN A 122 6.52 -8.73 -23.38
CA GLN A 122 5.42 -8.70 -24.34
C GLN A 122 4.76 -7.32 -24.36
N GLU A 123 4.61 -6.67 -23.19
CA GLU A 123 4.09 -5.29 -23.10
C GLU A 123 4.96 -4.26 -23.82
N LEU A 124 6.29 -4.44 -23.81
CA LEU A 124 7.20 -3.50 -24.48
C LEU A 124 6.98 -3.45 -25.99
N ARG A 125 6.51 -4.57 -26.57
CA ARG A 125 6.19 -4.72 -28.00
C ARG A 125 4.82 -4.15 -28.39
N PHE A 126 4.04 -3.64 -27.43
CA PHE A 126 2.74 -3.03 -27.73
C PHE A 126 2.86 -1.79 -28.61
N SER A 127 1.88 -1.60 -29.49
CA SER A 127 1.73 -0.36 -30.27
C SER A 127 1.51 0.85 -29.34
N PHE A 128 1.82 2.05 -29.84
CA PHE A 128 1.67 3.28 -29.06
C PHE A 128 0.25 3.46 -28.49
N GLY A 129 -0.78 3.17 -29.29
CA GLY A 129 -2.17 3.22 -28.85
C GLY A 129 -2.47 2.26 -27.68
N ARG A 130 -1.95 1.03 -27.73
CA ARG A 130 -2.14 0.06 -26.63
C ARG A 130 -1.38 0.48 -25.37
N LYS A 131 -0.20 1.09 -25.48
CA LYS A 131 0.52 1.68 -24.32
C LYS A 131 -0.28 2.81 -23.66
N LEU A 132 -0.98 3.62 -24.45
CA LEU A 132 -1.83 4.69 -23.94
C LEU A 132 -3.06 4.13 -23.20
N LEU A 133 -3.69 3.08 -23.74
CA LEU A 133 -4.79 2.37 -23.09
C LEU A 133 -4.36 1.77 -21.75
N GLU A 134 -3.21 1.10 -21.69
CA GLU A 134 -2.65 0.55 -20.44
C GLU A 134 -2.40 1.66 -19.41
N ARG A 135 -1.93 2.84 -19.82
CA ARG A 135 -1.77 3.99 -18.93
C ARG A 135 -3.13 4.48 -18.42
N GLY A 136 -4.15 4.53 -19.28
CA GLY A 136 -5.53 4.85 -18.90
C GLY A 136 -6.09 3.86 -17.87
N VAL A 137 -5.87 2.56 -18.06
CA VAL A 137 -6.27 1.51 -17.10
C VAL A 137 -5.59 1.72 -15.75
N VAL A 138 -4.30 2.07 -15.72
CA VAL A 138 -3.60 2.36 -14.46
C VAL A 138 -4.21 3.57 -13.74
N VAL A 139 -4.53 4.64 -14.46
CA VAL A 139 -5.22 5.82 -13.89
C VAL A 139 -6.57 5.43 -13.31
N LEU A 140 -7.35 4.60 -14.02
CA LEU A 140 -8.64 4.10 -13.52
C LEU A 140 -8.48 3.25 -12.26
N ILE A 141 -7.52 2.31 -12.24
CA ILE A 141 -7.21 1.49 -11.06
C ILE A 141 -6.80 2.36 -9.86
N THR A 142 -6.05 3.43 -10.13
CA THR A 142 -5.64 4.40 -9.11
C THR A 142 -6.86 5.14 -8.57
N GLY A 143 -7.72 5.66 -9.45
CA GLY A 143 -8.94 6.36 -9.07
C GLY A 143 -9.90 5.49 -8.26
N SER A 144 -10.14 4.25 -8.69
CA SER A 144 -10.99 3.32 -7.93
C SER A 144 -10.38 2.91 -6.60
N MET A 145 -9.05 2.85 -6.50
CA MET A 145 -8.38 2.63 -5.21
C MET A 145 -8.56 3.83 -4.26
N ILE A 146 -8.44 5.06 -4.76
CA ILE A 146 -8.69 6.27 -3.95
C ILE A 146 -10.14 6.29 -3.44
N VAL A 147 -11.11 5.98 -4.30
CA VAL A 147 -12.53 5.89 -3.92
C VAL A 147 -12.74 4.77 -2.88
N LEU A 148 -12.13 3.59 -3.08
CA LEU A 148 -12.21 2.49 -2.13
C LEU A 148 -11.66 2.89 -0.75
N LEU A 149 -10.48 3.52 -0.70
CA LEU A 149 -9.89 3.99 0.54
C LEU A 149 -10.73 5.08 1.20
N MET A 150 -11.32 5.99 0.44
CA MET A 150 -12.23 7.01 0.96
C MET A 150 -13.48 6.39 1.60
N LEU A 151 -14.10 5.43 0.91
CA LEU A 151 -15.25 4.68 1.44
C LEU A 151 -14.89 3.91 2.71
N LEU A 152 -13.73 3.27 2.74
CA LEU A 152 -13.22 2.60 3.93
C LEU A 152 -13.04 3.61 5.07
N THR A 153 -12.35 4.74 4.86
CA THR A 153 -12.16 5.76 5.90
C THR A 153 -13.48 6.31 6.43
N ILE A 154 -14.47 6.57 5.56
CA ILE A 154 -15.81 7.00 5.96
C ILE A 154 -16.49 5.91 6.80
N ALA A 155 -16.47 4.67 6.32
CA ALA A 155 -17.05 3.54 7.04
C ALA A 155 -16.37 3.30 8.40
N LEU A 156 -15.09 3.62 8.54
CA LEU A 156 -14.36 3.46 9.80
C LEU A 156 -14.58 4.62 10.77
N THR A 157 -14.66 5.84 10.26
CA THR A 157 -14.83 7.05 11.08
C THR A 157 -16.28 7.21 11.53
N PHE A 158 -17.23 6.94 10.65
CA PHE A 158 -18.66 7.10 10.89
C PHE A 158 -19.41 5.78 11.03
N GLY A 159 -18.73 4.63 10.93
CA GLY A 159 -19.36 3.31 10.99
C GLY A 159 -20.17 3.10 12.26
N GLN A 160 -19.63 3.52 13.41
CA GLN A 160 -20.32 3.42 14.69
C GLN A 160 -21.60 4.27 14.71
N GLU A 161 -21.54 5.51 14.20
CA GLU A 161 -22.70 6.43 14.15
C GLU A 161 -23.78 5.96 13.16
N ILE A 162 -23.36 5.41 12.02
CA ILE A 162 -24.26 4.80 11.03
C ILE A 162 -24.96 3.58 11.65
N LEU A 163 -24.20 2.71 12.34
CA LEU A 163 -24.75 1.56 13.04
C LEU A 163 -25.74 1.98 14.14
N ASN A 164 -25.41 3.01 14.93
CA ASN A 164 -26.29 3.53 15.96
C ASN A 164 -27.59 4.09 15.37
N SER A 165 -27.50 4.79 14.22
CA SER A 165 -28.67 5.33 13.51
C SER A 165 -29.55 4.23 12.92
N VAL A 166 -28.95 3.19 12.34
CA VAL A 166 -29.66 2.01 11.81
C VAL A 166 -30.31 1.21 12.94
N LYS A 167 -29.68 1.09 14.11
CA LYS A 167 -30.27 0.48 15.31
C LYS A 167 -31.49 1.26 15.80
N ALA A 168 -31.41 2.59 15.85
CA ALA A 168 -32.52 3.45 16.23
C ALA A 168 -33.71 3.32 15.26
N PHE A 169 -33.45 3.07 13.98
CA PHE A 169 -34.48 2.94 12.94
C PHE A 169 -35.09 1.52 12.84
N LEU A 170 -34.27 0.47 12.96
CA LEU A 170 -34.70 -0.92 12.77
C LEU A 170 -34.97 -1.68 14.08
N GLY A 171 -34.58 -1.14 15.24
CA GLY A 171 -34.80 -1.77 16.55
C GLY A 171 -34.01 -3.07 16.79
N ILE A 172 -33.05 -3.42 15.93
CA ILE A 172 -32.32 -4.69 16.01
C ILE A 172 -31.05 -4.52 16.84
N SER A 173 -31.03 -5.12 18.04
CA SER A 173 -29.86 -5.22 18.90
C SER A 173 -28.91 -6.31 18.40
N TYR A 174 -27.92 -5.95 17.58
CA TYR A 174 -26.79 -6.84 17.28
C TYR A 174 -25.64 -6.56 18.25
N LEU A 175 -25.43 -7.49 19.19
CA LEU A 175 -24.45 -7.45 20.29
C LEU A 175 -22.97 -7.64 19.88
N GLY A 176 -22.64 -7.75 18.58
CA GLY A 176 -21.27 -8.07 18.14
C GLY A 176 -20.52 -6.96 17.38
N ILE A 177 -21.24 -6.01 16.78
CA ILE A 177 -20.63 -5.07 15.82
C ILE A 177 -20.02 -3.85 16.53
N GLU A 178 -20.54 -3.47 17.70
CA GLU A 178 -20.05 -2.30 18.45
C GLU A 178 -18.59 -2.45 18.90
N SER A 179 -18.13 -3.68 19.16
CA SER A 179 -16.74 -3.95 19.55
C SER A 179 -15.76 -3.93 18.39
N ILE A 180 -16.20 -4.12 17.14
CA ILE A 180 -15.28 -4.23 15.99
C ILE A 180 -14.55 -2.91 15.76
N PHE A 181 -15.24 -1.77 15.91
CA PHE A 181 -14.62 -0.45 15.78
C PHE A 181 -13.83 -0.03 17.01
N THR A 182 -14.05 -0.67 18.17
CA THR A 182 -13.18 -0.50 19.35
C THR A 182 -11.77 -1.02 19.08
N TYR A 183 -11.63 -2.07 18.27
CA TYR A 183 -10.35 -2.65 17.88
C TYR A 183 -9.83 -2.04 16.57
N LYS A 184 -9.44 -0.76 16.60
CA LYS A 184 -8.86 -0.02 15.46
C LYS A 184 -7.74 -0.77 14.73
N TRP A 185 -7.00 -1.63 15.43
CA TRP A 185 -5.95 -2.47 14.85
C TRP A 185 -6.49 -3.60 13.94
N LEU A 186 -7.64 -4.22 14.26
CA LEU A 186 -8.27 -5.24 13.39
C LEU A 186 -8.74 -4.61 12.08
N VAL A 187 -9.32 -3.43 12.18
CA VAL A 187 -9.72 -2.61 11.04
C VAL A 187 -8.54 -2.37 10.09
N LEU A 188 -7.38 -1.98 10.61
CA LEU A 188 -6.20 -1.73 9.79
C LEU A 188 -5.71 -2.99 9.08
N ILE A 189 -5.75 -4.14 9.76
CA ILE A 189 -5.45 -5.43 9.14
C ILE A 189 -6.41 -5.71 7.97
N VAL A 190 -7.72 -5.46 8.15
CA VAL A 190 -8.70 -5.64 7.07
C VAL A 190 -8.44 -4.69 5.91
N VAL A 191 -8.17 -3.41 6.18
CA VAL A 191 -7.83 -2.43 5.13
C VAL A 191 -6.57 -2.86 4.39
N MET A 192 -5.50 -3.26 5.09
CA MET A 192 -4.27 -3.76 4.47
C MET A 192 -4.52 -5.00 3.62
N LEU A 193 -5.31 -5.97 4.12
CA LEU A 193 -5.71 -7.16 3.37
C LEU A 193 -6.42 -6.78 2.07
N VAL A 194 -7.42 -5.89 2.14
CA VAL A 194 -8.17 -5.42 0.97
C VAL A 194 -7.26 -4.71 -0.02
N VAL A 195 -6.40 -3.81 0.44
CA VAL A 195 -5.46 -3.05 -0.40
C VAL A 195 -4.47 -3.96 -1.12
N ILE A 196 -3.83 -4.87 -0.38
CA ILE A 196 -2.83 -5.80 -0.94
C ILE A 196 -3.51 -6.78 -1.90
N ALA A 197 -4.68 -7.31 -1.55
CA ALA A 197 -5.45 -8.20 -2.42
C ALA A 197 -5.90 -7.49 -3.70
N TYR A 198 -6.41 -6.27 -3.58
CA TYR A 198 -6.80 -5.44 -4.72
C TYR A 198 -5.63 -5.21 -5.67
N PHE A 199 -4.46 -4.79 -5.17
CA PHE A 199 -3.30 -4.57 -6.03
C PHE A 199 -2.81 -5.87 -6.70
N ASN A 200 -2.77 -6.99 -5.96
CA ASN A 200 -2.39 -8.30 -6.52
C ASN A 200 -3.36 -8.77 -7.61
N PHE A 201 -4.64 -8.43 -7.49
CA PHE A 201 -5.66 -8.78 -8.46
C PHE A 201 -5.68 -7.83 -9.67
N ALA A 202 -5.66 -6.52 -9.42
CA ALA A 202 -5.94 -5.50 -10.43
C ALA A 202 -4.74 -5.11 -11.29
N LEU A 203 -3.52 -5.07 -10.72
CA LEU A 203 -2.36 -4.50 -11.41
C LEU A 203 -1.73 -5.41 -12.47
N PRO A 204 -1.45 -6.71 -12.22
CA PRO A 204 -0.70 -7.51 -13.18
C PRO A 204 -1.47 -7.66 -14.49
N ASN A 205 -0.75 -7.52 -15.61
CA ASN A 205 -1.32 -7.67 -16.94
C ASN A 205 -1.31 -9.14 -17.40
N VAL A 206 -2.00 -9.98 -16.64
CA VAL A 206 -2.02 -11.45 -16.80
C VAL A 206 -3.47 -11.91 -16.97
N GLN A 207 -3.74 -13.11 -17.47
CA GLN A 207 -5.12 -13.63 -17.44
C GLN A 207 -5.64 -13.80 -16.00
N LYS A 208 -6.91 -13.47 -15.74
CA LYS A 208 -7.51 -13.45 -14.38
C LYS A 208 -7.94 -14.82 -13.86
N ARG A 209 -8.20 -15.79 -14.74
CA ARG A 209 -8.88 -17.06 -14.41
C ARG A 209 -8.04 -18.06 -13.60
N LYS A 210 -6.72 -17.83 -13.47
CA LYS A 210 -5.75 -18.80 -12.93
C LYS A 210 -4.89 -18.25 -11.77
N ARG A 211 -5.33 -17.16 -11.10
CA ARG A 211 -4.50 -16.44 -10.12
C ARG A 211 -4.80 -16.80 -8.67
N ALA A 212 -3.81 -17.36 -7.98
CA ALA A 212 -3.72 -17.45 -6.53
C ALA A 212 -3.12 -16.16 -5.97
N ILE A 213 -3.98 -15.28 -5.44
CA ILE A 213 -3.56 -14.01 -4.81
C ILE A 213 -3.31 -14.12 -3.30
N TRP A 214 -3.98 -15.07 -2.65
CA TRP A 214 -4.01 -15.17 -1.19
C TRP A 214 -2.69 -15.58 -0.54
N PRO A 215 -1.90 -16.54 -1.06
CA PRO A 215 -0.63 -16.93 -0.43
C PRO A 215 0.31 -15.74 -0.20
N GLY A 216 0.48 -14.90 -1.22
CA GLY A 216 1.29 -13.69 -1.18
C GLY A 216 0.68 -12.57 -0.35
N VAL A 217 -0.65 -12.44 -0.31
CA VAL A 217 -1.33 -11.49 0.59
C VAL A 217 -1.01 -11.81 2.06
N PHE A 218 -1.05 -13.08 2.46
CA PHE A 218 -0.68 -13.49 3.82
C PHE A 218 0.81 -13.30 4.11
N VAL A 219 1.69 -13.62 3.15
CA VAL A 219 3.13 -13.35 3.28
C VAL A 219 3.39 -11.86 3.49
N ASN A 220 2.70 -10.99 2.75
CA ASN A 220 2.84 -9.55 2.92
C ASN A 220 2.33 -9.08 4.28
N LEU A 221 1.17 -9.58 4.74
CA LEU A 221 0.61 -9.17 6.02
C LEU A 221 1.50 -9.60 7.20
N ILE A 222 1.88 -10.88 7.25
CA ILE A 222 2.74 -11.43 8.31
C ILE A 222 4.12 -10.80 8.26
N GLY A 223 4.69 -10.69 7.06
CA GLY A 223 5.98 -10.08 6.87
C GLY A 223 5.99 -8.61 7.26
N TRP A 224 4.88 -7.89 7.08
CA TRP A 224 4.81 -6.47 7.42
C TRP A 224 4.81 -6.30 8.93
N ALA A 225 4.05 -7.13 9.66
CA ALA A 225 4.10 -7.15 11.12
C ALA A 225 5.50 -7.49 11.64
N GLY A 226 6.16 -8.50 11.05
CA GLY A 226 7.53 -8.86 11.38
C GLY A 226 8.54 -7.75 11.07
N LEU A 227 8.40 -7.10 9.91
CA LEU A 227 9.24 -5.96 9.51
C LEU A 227 9.06 -4.78 10.46
N SER A 228 7.81 -4.44 10.82
CA SER A 228 7.49 -3.39 11.80
C SER A 228 8.16 -3.65 13.15
N TYR A 229 8.11 -4.89 13.63
CA TYR A 229 8.74 -5.29 14.88
C TYR A 229 10.27 -5.19 14.81
N LEU A 230 10.89 -5.80 13.80
CA LEU A 230 12.35 -5.80 13.63
C LEU A 230 12.92 -4.40 13.40
N PHE A 231 12.23 -3.57 12.63
CA PHE A 231 12.65 -2.20 12.38
C PHE A 231 12.49 -1.33 13.63
N GLY A 232 11.44 -1.56 14.42
CA GLY A 232 11.29 -0.94 15.74
C GLY A 232 12.45 -1.26 16.68
N LEU A 233 12.90 -2.53 16.72
CA LEU A 233 14.07 -2.95 17.48
C LEU A 233 15.37 -2.32 16.95
N TYR A 234 15.56 -2.28 15.63
CA TYR A 234 16.70 -1.62 15.02
C TYR A 234 16.80 -0.15 15.48
N LEU A 235 15.69 0.59 15.42
CA LEU A 235 15.64 1.98 15.86
C LEU A 235 15.78 2.15 17.39
N SER A 236 15.49 1.14 18.22
CA SER A 236 15.80 1.20 19.65
C SER A 236 17.27 1.01 19.99
N HIS A 237 17.97 0.15 19.27
CA HIS A 237 19.38 -0.10 19.56
C HIS A 237 20.29 1.02 19.08
N PHE A 238 19.99 1.62 17.93
CA PHE A 238 20.87 2.63 17.32
C PHE A 238 20.75 4.03 17.94
N LYS A 239 19.86 4.24 18.94
CA LYS A 239 19.56 5.55 19.57
C LYS A 239 19.48 6.70 18.54
N LEU A 240 18.97 6.40 17.35
CA LEU A 240 18.72 7.39 16.32
C LEU A 240 17.59 8.28 16.84
N SER A 241 17.88 9.55 17.04
CA SER A 241 16.91 10.57 17.42
C SER A 241 16.93 11.69 16.38
N PHE A 242 15.81 12.41 16.27
CA PHE A 242 15.76 13.64 15.50
C PHE A 242 16.83 14.64 15.95
N GLU A 243 17.18 14.64 17.24
CA GLU A 243 18.20 15.53 17.82
C GLU A 243 19.61 15.27 17.26
N ASN A 244 19.96 14.01 16.96
CA ASN A 244 21.30 13.65 16.52
C ASN A 244 21.52 13.81 15.00
N TYR A 245 20.47 13.62 14.20
CA TYR A 245 20.59 13.53 12.72
C TYR A 245 19.61 14.42 11.95
N GLY A 246 18.73 15.13 12.65
CA GLY A 246 17.76 16.06 12.08
C GLY A 246 16.92 15.47 10.94
N ILE A 247 16.58 16.32 9.98
CA ILE A 247 15.72 15.98 8.84
C ILE A 247 16.40 14.96 7.90
N VAL A 248 17.73 15.00 7.75
CA VAL A 248 18.45 14.11 6.84
C VAL A 248 18.42 12.66 7.34
N GLY A 249 18.69 12.42 8.63
CA GLY A 249 18.59 11.07 9.21
C GLY A 249 17.17 10.53 9.16
N THR A 250 16.20 11.39 9.46
CA THR A 250 14.76 11.10 9.35
C THR A 250 14.40 10.59 7.95
N PHE A 251 14.83 11.32 6.92
CA PHE A 251 14.58 10.97 5.52
C PHE A 251 15.20 9.62 5.15
N ILE A 252 16.46 9.38 5.53
CA ILE A 252 17.18 8.13 5.20
C ILE A 252 16.49 6.93 5.84
N ILE A 253 16.16 7.01 7.14
CA ILE A 253 15.47 5.92 7.88
C ILE A 253 14.11 5.65 7.26
N PHE A 254 13.37 6.69 6.93
CA PHE A 254 12.05 6.55 6.35
C PHE A 254 12.10 5.96 4.93
N MET A 255 13.03 6.40 4.09
CA MET A 255 13.26 5.81 2.77
C MET A 255 13.67 4.33 2.87
N LEU A 256 14.49 3.98 3.86
CA LEU A 256 14.83 2.58 4.12
C LEU A 256 13.58 1.76 4.51
N TRP A 257 12.73 2.29 5.39
CA TRP A 257 11.46 1.68 5.77
C TRP A 257 10.54 1.45 4.56
N LEU A 258 10.36 2.47 3.72
CA LEU A 258 9.55 2.39 2.51
C LEU A 258 10.11 1.39 1.50
N ASN A 259 11.44 1.34 1.34
CA ASN A 259 12.11 0.38 0.46
C ASN A 259 11.92 -1.06 0.95
N LEU A 260 12.14 -1.34 2.24
CA LEU A 260 11.93 -2.67 2.81
C LEU A 260 10.46 -3.10 2.74
N SER A 261 9.53 -2.18 3.00
CA SER A 261 8.09 -2.45 2.86
C SER A 261 7.70 -2.77 1.41
N SER A 262 8.27 -2.04 0.45
CA SER A 262 8.05 -2.27 -0.98
C SER A 262 8.67 -3.58 -1.46
N LEU A 263 9.86 -3.92 -0.95
CA LEU A 263 10.52 -5.18 -1.23
C LEU A 263 9.68 -6.35 -0.72
N LEU A 264 9.20 -6.25 0.52
CA LEU A 264 8.31 -7.24 1.10
C LEU A 264 7.04 -7.41 0.27
N PHE A 265 6.39 -6.31 -0.13
CA PHE A 265 5.22 -6.36 -1.00
C PHE A 265 5.49 -7.17 -2.29
N LEU A 266 6.63 -6.91 -2.94
CA LEU A 266 7.05 -7.64 -4.15
C LEU A 266 7.40 -9.10 -3.87
N LEU A 267 7.92 -9.44 -2.68
CA LEU A 267 8.12 -10.84 -2.27
C LEU A 267 6.80 -11.61 -2.24
N GLY A 268 5.73 -11.03 -1.69
CA GLY A 268 4.40 -11.63 -1.75
C GLY A 268 3.90 -11.82 -3.19
N VAL A 269 4.18 -10.87 -4.08
CA VAL A 269 3.87 -11.03 -5.51
C VAL A 269 4.67 -12.19 -6.13
N CYS A 270 5.95 -12.35 -5.80
CA CYS A 270 6.74 -13.49 -6.26
C CYS A 270 6.19 -14.83 -5.76
N VAL A 271 5.71 -14.87 -4.51
CA VAL A 271 5.03 -16.06 -3.97
C VAL A 271 3.78 -16.38 -4.78
N ASN A 272 2.91 -15.39 -5.03
CA ASN A 272 1.70 -15.56 -5.86
C ASN A 272 2.05 -16.10 -7.26
N ALA A 273 3.00 -15.46 -7.95
CA ALA A 273 3.43 -15.86 -9.28
C ALA A 273 4.05 -17.28 -9.31
N THR A 274 4.73 -17.69 -8.24
CA THR A 274 5.30 -19.03 -8.12
C THR A 274 4.22 -20.08 -7.88
N PHE A 275 3.22 -19.77 -7.04
CA PHE A 275 2.05 -20.62 -6.85
C PHE A 275 1.26 -20.79 -8.16
N ASP A 276 1.04 -19.71 -8.90
CA ASP A 276 0.33 -19.73 -10.19
C ASP A 276 1.00 -20.68 -11.19
N GLU A 277 2.31 -20.60 -11.35
CA GLU A 277 3.07 -21.46 -12.27
C GLU A 277 3.00 -22.94 -11.87
N LEU A 278 3.11 -23.23 -10.57
CA LEU A 278 3.04 -24.61 -10.07
C LEU A 278 1.64 -25.23 -10.17
N THR A 279 0.59 -24.42 -10.07
CA THR A 279 -0.80 -24.91 -10.10
C THR A 279 -1.41 -24.93 -11.50
N HIS A 280 -1.07 -23.94 -12.36
CA HIS A 280 -1.77 -23.73 -13.62
C HIS A 280 -0.88 -23.72 -14.86
N GLY A 281 0.43 -23.91 -14.72
CA GLY A 281 1.40 -23.91 -15.82
C GLY A 281 1.82 -22.49 -16.26
N ASP A 282 2.16 -22.34 -17.54
CA ASP A 282 2.70 -21.08 -18.05
C ASP A 282 1.74 -19.90 -17.91
N ILE A 283 2.33 -18.73 -17.63
CA ILE A 283 1.61 -17.48 -17.35
C ILE A 283 1.43 -16.67 -18.65
N GLU A 284 0.17 -16.47 -19.06
CA GLU A 284 -0.19 -15.75 -20.28
C GLU A 284 -0.59 -14.29 -20.00
N ILE A 285 -0.20 -13.38 -20.91
CA ILE A 285 -0.61 -11.97 -20.90
C ILE A 285 -2.11 -11.81 -21.19
N ARG A 286 -2.68 -10.69 -20.75
CA ARG A 286 -4.07 -10.31 -21.02
C ARG A 286 -4.28 -9.76 -22.43
#